data_AF-A0A158IZM0-F1
#
_entry.id   AF-A0A158IZM0-F1
#
_cell.length_a   1.000
_cell.length_b   1.000
_cell.length_c   1.000
_cell.angle_alpha   90.00
_cell.angle_beta   90.00
_cell.angle_gamma   90.00
#
_symmetry.space_group_name_H-M   'P 1'
#
loop_
_entity.id
_entity.type
_entity.pdbx_description
1 polymer ?
#
loop_
_entity_poly.entity_id
_entity_poly.type
_entity_poly.pdbx_seq_one_letter_code
_entity_poly.pdbx_strand_id
1 'polypeptide(L)'
;MRIRFLFLGLPLFALAACGGKATPTPSYQQELFSTGPSPYARTFEAPTKEACEAARRALLSQGFLTTMVQPDTVDANKNFQPTPETHVVVSFHVVCTPGENTTNTSIAYVNAVQDGYALKKSDTSASVGLSVLGSLSLPIRSNSDAMVKISSETVPAGKFYDRFFTLMNHYLYTVPRSSPIAGETIRSEALAPSLILNSPELTPTPIVVQAPAAAATAIHASDAVAASAPAQASSPMQ
;
A
#
# COMPACT_ATOMS: atom_id res chain seq x y z
N MET A 1 -13.89 -68.41 8.59
CA MET A 1 -12.64 -69.17 8.54
C MET A 1 -11.48 -68.20 8.75
N ARG A 2 -10.82 -68.25 9.92
CA ARG A 2 -9.74 -67.34 10.32
C ARG A 2 -8.41 -67.98 9.92
N ILE A 3 -7.60 -67.31 9.10
CA ILE A 3 -6.22 -67.73 8.82
C ILE A 3 -5.29 -66.67 9.41
N ARG A 4 -4.68 -67.05 10.54
CA ARG A 4 -3.55 -66.38 11.17
C ARG A 4 -2.29 -66.85 10.43
N PHE A 5 -1.62 -65.96 9.70
CA PHE A 5 -0.23 -66.17 9.31
C PHE A 5 0.67 -65.35 10.22
N LEU A 6 1.42 -66.09 11.04
CA LEU A 6 2.41 -65.64 11.99
C LEU A 6 3.75 -66.00 11.34
N PHE A 7 4.48 -65.03 10.79
CA PHE A 7 5.86 -65.22 10.34
C PHE A 7 6.74 -64.05 10.77
N LEU A 8 7.52 -64.36 11.80
CA LEU A 8 8.96 -64.11 11.96
C LEU A 8 9.49 -62.71 11.56
N GLY A 9 9.91 -61.97 12.58
CA GLY A 9 10.64 -60.71 12.43
C GLY A 9 12.03 -60.89 11.82
N LEU A 10 12.41 -59.90 11.02
CA LEU A 10 13.76 -59.66 10.53
C LEU A 10 14.14 -58.22 10.92
N PRO A 11 14.96 -57.99 11.97
CA PRO A 11 15.45 -56.66 12.27
C PRO A 11 16.68 -56.42 11.39
N LEU A 12 16.55 -55.61 10.34
CA LEU A 12 17.67 -55.34 9.45
C LEU A 12 17.87 -53.84 9.21
N PHE A 13 19.03 -53.40 9.72
CA PHE A 13 19.78 -52.17 9.47
C PHE A 13 19.19 -50.83 9.92
N ALA A 14 19.67 -50.39 11.09
CA ALA A 14 19.85 -48.97 11.38
C ALA A 14 20.94 -48.41 10.46
N LEU A 15 20.52 -47.78 9.35
CA LEU A 15 21.43 -46.94 8.57
C LEU A 15 21.70 -45.66 9.34
N ALA A 16 22.97 -45.47 9.69
CA ALA A 16 23.51 -44.25 10.26
C ALA A 16 23.16 -43.04 9.40
N ALA A 17 22.43 -42.10 9.98
CA ALA A 17 22.19 -40.78 9.41
C ALA A 17 23.51 -39.98 9.46
N CYS A 18 24.29 -40.03 8.39
CA CYS A 18 25.32 -39.03 8.13
C CYS A 18 24.62 -37.72 7.76
N GLY A 19 24.29 -36.93 8.79
CA GLY A 19 23.89 -35.53 8.65
C GLY A 19 25.08 -34.68 8.19
N GLY A 20 25.39 -34.75 6.89
CA GLY A 20 26.21 -33.74 6.24
C GLY A 20 25.48 -32.41 6.38
N LYS A 21 26.10 -31.44 7.07
CA LYS A 21 25.63 -30.06 7.08
C LYS A 21 25.59 -29.58 5.64
N ALA A 22 24.40 -29.59 5.04
CA ALA A 22 24.17 -28.98 3.76
C ALA A 22 24.61 -27.52 3.88
N THR A 23 25.69 -27.16 3.19
CA THR A 23 26.00 -25.76 2.91
C THR A 23 24.73 -25.14 2.33
N PRO A 24 24.20 -24.06 2.92
CA PRO A 24 23.01 -23.40 2.39
C PRO A 24 23.29 -23.03 0.95
N THR A 25 22.65 -23.73 0.01
CA THR A 25 22.75 -23.38 -1.40
C THR A 25 22.20 -21.96 -1.57
N PRO A 26 22.89 -21.06 -2.29
CA PRO A 26 22.39 -19.72 -2.52
C PRO A 26 20.99 -19.79 -3.14
N SER A 27 20.03 -19.06 -2.55
CA SER A 27 18.58 -19.16 -2.84
C SER A 27 18.21 -19.00 -4.32
N TYR A 28 19.08 -18.38 -5.12
CA TYR A 28 18.89 -18.21 -6.56
C TYR A 28 19.05 -19.51 -7.35
N GLN A 29 19.78 -20.49 -6.84
CA GLN A 29 19.95 -21.78 -7.53
C GLN A 29 18.67 -22.63 -7.51
N GLN A 30 17.71 -22.32 -6.64
CA GLN A 30 16.37 -22.92 -6.67
C GLN A 30 15.44 -22.26 -7.70
N GLU A 31 15.85 -21.17 -8.37
CA GLU A 31 15.04 -20.54 -9.41
C GLU A 31 15.01 -21.44 -10.67
N LEU A 32 13.91 -22.17 -10.79
CA LEU A 32 13.62 -23.02 -11.93
C LEU A 32 12.87 -22.18 -12.97
N PHE A 33 13.61 -21.61 -13.91
CA PHE A 33 13.03 -20.94 -15.09
C PHE A 33 12.34 -21.98 -15.98
N SER A 34 11.09 -22.28 -15.65
CA SER A 34 10.23 -23.23 -16.33
C SER A 34 9.25 -22.52 -17.26
N THR A 35 8.88 -23.18 -18.36
CA THR A 35 7.85 -22.70 -19.30
C THR A 35 6.41 -23.00 -18.84
N GLY A 36 6.24 -23.60 -17.66
CA GLY A 36 4.94 -23.89 -17.07
C GLY A 36 4.22 -22.67 -16.50
N PRO A 37 3.02 -22.85 -15.90
CA PRO A 37 2.26 -21.77 -15.29
C PRO A 37 3.07 -21.05 -14.19
N SER A 38 3.29 -19.75 -14.36
CA SER A 38 3.96 -18.93 -13.35
C SER A 38 3.02 -18.61 -12.18
N PRO A 39 3.44 -18.74 -10.92
CA PRO A 39 2.66 -18.30 -9.77
C PRO A 39 2.55 -16.77 -9.68
N TYR A 40 3.42 -16.04 -10.38
CA TYR A 40 3.50 -14.59 -10.40
C TYR A 40 2.74 -13.96 -11.57
N ALA A 41 2.07 -14.77 -12.40
CA ALA A 41 1.35 -14.29 -13.57
C ALA A 41 -0.06 -14.88 -13.68
N ARG A 42 -1.03 -14.06 -14.10
CA ARG A 42 -2.38 -14.49 -14.48
C ARG A 42 -2.89 -13.72 -15.68
N THR A 43 -3.59 -14.44 -16.56
CA THR A 43 -4.31 -13.87 -17.70
C THR A 43 -5.69 -13.42 -17.26
N PHE A 44 -6.12 -12.27 -17.78
CA PHE A 44 -7.44 -11.67 -17.54
C PHE A 44 -8.14 -11.38 -18.87
N GLU A 45 -9.45 -11.58 -18.91
CA GLU A 45 -10.33 -11.21 -20.03
C GLU A 45 -10.71 -9.73 -19.94
N ALA A 46 -9.69 -8.87 -19.91
CA ALA A 46 -9.85 -7.43 -19.95
C ALA A 46 -8.63 -6.77 -20.63
N PRO A 47 -8.81 -5.57 -21.24
CA PRO A 47 -7.70 -4.75 -21.71
C PRO A 47 -6.71 -4.44 -20.58
N THR A 48 -5.45 -4.21 -20.93
CA THR A 48 -4.33 -3.94 -20.00
C THR A 48 -4.67 -2.88 -18.94
N LYS A 49 -5.26 -1.76 -19.37
CA LYS A 49 -5.63 -0.67 -18.48
C LYS A 49 -6.63 -1.11 -17.41
N GLU A 50 -7.63 -1.89 -17.78
CA GLU A 50 -8.66 -2.33 -16.86
C GLU A 50 -8.14 -3.35 -15.85
N ALA A 51 -7.28 -4.27 -16.29
CA ALA A 51 -6.61 -5.23 -15.40
C ALA A 51 -5.78 -4.51 -14.33
N CYS A 52 -5.04 -3.47 -14.70
CA CYS A 52 -4.24 -2.71 -13.75
C CYS A 52 -5.07 -1.76 -12.87
N GLU A 53 -6.18 -1.22 -13.37
CA GLU A 53 -7.16 -0.52 -12.51
C GLU A 53 -7.78 -1.48 -11.46
N ALA A 54 -8.08 -2.72 -11.85
CA ALA A 54 -8.55 -3.73 -10.91
C ALA A 54 -7.48 -4.14 -9.89
N ALA A 55 -6.21 -4.27 -10.31
CA ALA A 55 -5.08 -4.46 -9.41
C ALA A 55 -4.99 -3.33 -8.37
N ARG A 56 -5.11 -2.08 -8.82
CA ARG A 56 -5.10 -0.91 -7.93
C ARG A 56 -6.21 -0.98 -6.90
N ARG A 57 -7.44 -1.27 -7.33
CA ARG A 57 -8.60 -1.38 -6.44
C ARG A 57 -8.45 -2.54 -5.45
N ALA A 58 -7.95 -3.68 -5.91
CA ALA A 58 -7.64 -4.81 -5.06
C ALA A 58 -6.62 -4.41 -3.97
N LEU A 59 -5.51 -3.77 -4.33
CA LEU A 59 -4.50 -3.31 -3.36
C LEU A 59 -5.07 -2.31 -2.36
N LEU A 60 -5.79 -1.28 -2.83
CA LEU A 60 -6.43 -0.28 -1.99
C LEU A 60 -7.45 -0.91 -1.02
N SER A 61 -8.23 -1.89 -1.46
CA SER A 61 -9.20 -2.60 -0.61
C SER A 61 -8.55 -3.40 0.52
N GLN A 62 -7.30 -3.83 0.33
CA GLN A 62 -6.51 -4.53 1.34
C GLN A 62 -5.71 -3.55 2.24
N GLY A 63 -5.87 -2.24 2.04
CA GLY A 63 -5.19 -1.19 2.79
C GLY A 63 -3.73 -0.96 2.38
N PHE A 64 -3.36 -1.33 1.16
CA PHE A 64 -2.09 -0.90 0.57
C PHE A 64 -2.21 0.54 0.06
N LEU A 65 -1.15 1.31 0.22
CA LEU A 65 -1.03 2.66 -0.31
C LEU A 65 -0.31 2.61 -1.64
N THR A 66 -0.94 3.12 -2.70
CA THR A 66 -0.33 3.19 -4.03
C THR A 66 0.75 4.25 -4.05
N THR A 67 1.97 3.88 -4.44
CA THR A 67 3.14 4.77 -4.51
C THR A 67 3.38 5.28 -5.93
N MET A 68 3.02 4.48 -6.94
CA MET A 68 3.15 4.82 -8.34
C MET A 68 1.97 4.23 -9.12
N VAL A 69 1.40 5.04 -10.01
CA VAL A 69 0.16 4.73 -10.70
C VAL A 69 0.28 5.10 -12.17
N GLN A 70 0.42 4.08 -13.01
CA GLN A 70 0.52 4.17 -14.45
C GLN A 70 -0.63 3.36 -15.08
N PRO A 71 -0.94 3.58 -16.36
CA PRO A 71 -2.03 2.85 -17.02
C PRO A 71 -1.83 1.34 -17.04
N ASP A 72 -0.57 0.89 -17.04
CA ASP A 72 -0.13 -0.51 -17.18
C ASP A 72 0.67 -1.00 -15.98
N THR A 73 0.90 -0.16 -14.97
CA THR A 73 1.74 -0.48 -13.81
C THR A 73 1.13 0.09 -12.52
N VAL A 74 1.19 -0.69 -11.44
CA VAL A 74 0.74 -0.27 -10.12
C VAL A 74 1.76 -0.73 -9.08
N ASP A 75 2.30 0.24 -8.34
CA ASP A 75 3.12 -0.03 -7.17
C ASP A 75 2.36 0.37 -5.92
N ALA A 76 2.45 -0.45 -4.88
CA ALA A 76 1.83 -0.15 -3.60
C ALA A 76 2.59 -0.77 -2.45
N ASN A 77 2.52 -0.16 -1.26
CA ASN A 77 3.13 -0.75 -0.07
C ASN A 77 2.16 -0.77 1.12
N LYS A 78 2.45 -1.63 2.08
CA LYS A 78 1.77 -1.67 3.37
C LYS A 78 2.76 -1.97 4.47
N ASN A 79 2.64 -1.22 5.55
CA ASN A 79 3.49 -1.34 6.72
C ASN A 79 2.82 -2.23 7.76
N PHE A 80 3.60 -3.09 8.39
CA PHE A 80 3.21 -3.96 9.48
C PHE A 80 4.22 -3.79 10.61
N GLN A 81 3.74 -3.87 11.85
CA GLN A 81 4.59 -3.82 13.05
C GLN A 81 4.22 -5.01 13.94
N PRO A 82 4.77 -6.21 13.69
CA PRO A 82 4.43 -7.40 14.47
C PRO A 82 4.81 -7.27 15.95
N THR A 83 5.94 -6.62 16.23
CA THR A 83 6.39 -6.27 17.58
C THR A 83 6.84 -4.79 17.62
N PRO A 84 6.94 -4.16 18.80
CA PRO A 84 7.35 -2.76 18.91
C PRO A 84 8.71 -2.45 18.28
N GLU A 85 9.66 -3.39 18.27
CA GLU A 85 11.00 -3.18 17.69
C GLU A 85 11.15 -3.70 16.25
N THR A 86 10.11 -4.31 15.66
CA THR A 86 10.18 -4.89 14.30
C THR A 86 9.19 -4.23 13.37
N HIS A 87 9.69 -3.73 12.24
CA HIS A 87 8.88 -3.14 11.19
C HIS A 87 9.03 -3.98 9.92
N VAL A 88 7.92 -4.21 9.24
CA VAL A 88 7.87 -4.99 8.02
C VAL A 88 7.12 -4.19 6.97
N VAL A 89 7.71 -4.04 5.79
CA VAL A 89 7.06 -3.39 4.64
C VAL A 89 6.84 -4.44 3.58
N VAL A 90 5.59 -4.61 3.13
CA VAL A 90 5.27 -5.42 1.96
C VAL A 90 5.01 -4.49 0.79
N SER A 91 5.83 -4.59 -0.25
CA SER A 91 5.77 -3.77 -1.46
C SER A 91 5.34 -4.64 -2.63
N PHE A 92 4.25 -4.26 -3.28
CA PHE A 92 3.75 -4.83 -4.52
C PHE A 92 4.27 -4.02 -5.71
N HIS A 93 4.63 -4.77 -6.76
CA HIS A 93 4.83 -4.28 -8.11
C HIS A 93 3.96 -5.12 -9.05
N VAL A 94 3.00 -4.46 -9.70
CA VAL A 94 2.09 -5.08 -10.67
C VAL A 94 2.32 -4.46 -12.03
N VAL A 95 2.57 -5.28 -13.05
CA VAL A 95 2.69 -4.85 -14.45
C VAL A 95 1.68 -5.63 -15.27
N CYS A 96 0.80 -4.94 -15.98
CA CYS A 96 -0.14 -5.54 -16.91
C CYS A 96 0.38 -5.36 -18.34
N THR A 97 0.36 -6.42 -19.14
CA THR A 97 0.72 -6.36 -20.57
C THR A 97 -0.43 -6.86 -21.43
N PRO A 98 -0.45 -6.55 -22.74
CA PRO A 98 -1.39 -7.17 -23.67
C PRO A 98 -1.22 -8.70 -23.66
N GLY A 99 -2.35 -9.42 -23.74
CA GLY A 99 -2.38 -10.87 -23.90
C GLY A 99 -2.32 -11.27 -25.38
N GLU A 100 -2.69 -12.51 -25.68
CA GLU A 100 -2.74 -13.03 -27.05
C GLU A 100 -3.73 -12.24 -27.93
N ASN A 101 -4.88 -11.87 -27.36
CA ASN A 101 -5.80 -10.91 -27.97
C ASN A 101 -5.54 -9.54 -27.35
N THR A 102 -4.68 -8.76 -27.99
CA THR A 102 -4.20 -7.47 -27.47
C THR A 102 -5.30 -6.46 -27.14
N THR A 103 -6.51 -6.64 -27.67
CA THR A 103 -7.65 -5.72 -27.47
C THR A 103 -8.48 -6.09 -26.25
N ASN A 104 -8.60 -7.39 -25.92
CA ASN A 104 -9.56 -7.87 -24.92
C ASN A 104 -8.94 -8.76 -23.84
N THR A 105 -7.67 -9.15 -23.97
CA THR A 105 -6.98 -9.94 -22.96
C THR A 105 -5.69 -9.26 -22.53
N SER A 106 -5.32 -9.49 -21.28
CA SER A 106 -4.08 -9.01 -20.68
C SER A 106 -3.49 -10.05 -19.76
N ILE A 107 -2.20 -9.90 -19.48
CA ILE A 107 -1.49 -10.71 -18.49
C ILE A 107 -1.00 -9.75 -17.41
N ALA A 108 -1.32 -10.03 -16.15
CA ALA A 108 -0.77 -9.29 -15.01
C ALA A 108 0.39 -10.09 -14.41
N TYR A 109 1.57 -9.48 -14.35
CA TYR A 109 2.76 -9.95 -13.66
C TYR A 109 2.85 -9.24 -12.32
N VAL A 110 2.97 -9.99 -11.23
CA VAL A 110 2.91 -9.47 -9.87
C VAL A 110 4.10 -9.98 -9.08
N ASN A 111 4.84 -9.06 -8.49
CA ASN A 111 5.86 -9.36 -7.51
C ASN A 111 5.52 -8.65 -6.19
N ALA A 112 5.66 -9.35 -5.08
CA ALA A 112 5.58 -8.76 -3.75
C ALA A 112 6.87 -9.05 -2.99
N VAL A 113 7.51 -8.01 -2.46
CA VAL A 113 8.72 -8.11 -1.65
C VAL A 113 8.42 -7.68 -0.23
N GLN A 114 8.91 -8.45 0.73
CA GLN A 114 8.86 -8.18 2.14
C GLN A 114 10.22 -7.70 2.63
N ASP A 115 10.26 -6.47 3.13
CA ASP A 115 11.43 -5.88 3.75
C ASP A 115 11.25 -5.85 5.27
N GLY A 116 12.17 -6.47 6.00
CA GLY A 116 12.21 -6.45 7.46
C GLY A 116 13.19 -5.41 7.97
N TYR A 117 12.78 -4.65 8.97
CA TYR A 117 13.58 -3.64 9.67
C TYR A 117 13.55 -3.91 11.17
N ALA A 118 14.69 -3.71 11.82
CA ALA A 118 14.81 -3.79 13.27
C ALA A 118 15.48 -2.54 13.82
N LEU A 119 15.13 -2.20 15.05
CA LEU A 119 15.78 -1.13 15.81
C LEU A 119 17.18 -1.58 16.25
N LYS A 120 18.20 -0.92 15.70
CA LYS A 120 19.58 -1.07 16.14
C LYS A 120 19.87 -0.01 17.19
N LYS A 121 19.96 -0.44 18.45
CA LYS A 121 20.39 0.37 19.57
C LYS A 121 21.92 0.38 19.63
N SER A 122 22.55 1.53 19.44
CA SER A 122 24.01 1.67 19.57
C SER A 122 24.33 2.60 20.75
N ASP A 123 25.14 2.12 21.68
CA ASP A 123 25.69 2.93 22.78
C ASP A 123 26.92 3.69 22.27
N THR A 124 26.84 5.02 22.14
CA THR A 124 27.99 5.87 21.80
C THR A 124 28.54 6.53 23.06
N SER A 125 29.78 6.20 23.43
CA SER A 125 30.49 6.83 24.56
C SER A 125 31.28 8.05 24.09
N ALA A 126 31.06 9.22 24.70
CA ALA A 126 31.89 10.40 24.51
C ALA A 126 33.03 10.41 25.54
N SER A 127 34.29 10.35 25.10
CA SER A 127 35.44 10.52 25.98
C SER A 127 35.79 12.00 26.08
N VAL A 128 35.91 12.51 27.32
CA VAL A 128 36.41 13.87 27.56
C VAL A 128 37.90 13.78 27.86
N GLY A 129 38.72 14.31 26.95
CA GLY A 129 40.16 14.42 27.13
C GLY A 129 40.50 15.59 28.02
N LEU A 130 41.06 15.32 29.21
CA LEU A 130 41.64 16.35 30.08
C LEU A 130 43.16 16.35 29.85
N SER A 131 43.67 17.37 29.14
CA SER A 131 45.03 17.44 28.57
C SER A 131 46.20 17.45 29.57
N VAL A 132 45.98 17.15 30.84
CA VAL A 132 47.04 17.14 31.87
C VAL A 132 46.98 15.91 32.79
N LEU A 133 45.88 15.14 32.83
CA LEU A 133 45.66 14.11 33.87
C LEU A 133 45.13 12.76 33.34
N GLY A 134 44.98 12.59 32.03
CA GLY A 134 44.40 11.37 31.44
C GLY A 134 42.90 11.50 31.18
N SER A 135 42.41 10.73 30.21
CA SER A 135 41.02 10.76 29.77
C SER A 135 40.10 10.07 30.79
N LEU A 136 39.01 10.75 31.15
CA LEU A 136 37.92 10.16 31.91
C LEU A 136 36.78 9.86 30.94
N SER A 137 36.59 8.58 30.61
CA SER A 137 35.44 8.14 29.82
C SER A 137 34.24 7.94 30.75
N LEU A 138 33.37 8.93 30.83
CA LEU A 138 32.05 8.71 31.41
C LEU A 138 31.16 8.07 30.33
N PRO A 139 30.50 6.92 30.60
CA PRO A 139 29.51 6.38 29.69
C PRO A 139 28.29 7.31 29.70
N ILE A 140 28.31 8.35 28.86
CA ILE A 140 27.10 9.08 28.52
C ILE A 140 26.27 8.12 27.69
N ARG A 141 25.21 7.55 28.26
CA ARG A 141 24.33 6.61 27.56
C ARG A 141 23.51 7.35 26.50
N SER A 142 24.14 7.60 25.36
CA SER A 142 23.50 8.05 24.13
C SER A 142 23.08 6.80 23.35
N ASN A 143 21.79 6.44 23.44
CA ASN A 143 21.22 5.44 22.56
C ASN A 143 20.83 6.11 21.24
N SER A 144 21.54 5.82 20.15
CA SER A 144 20.97 6.05 18.83
C SER A 144 20.04 4.89 18.51
N ASP A 145 18.79 5.21 18.20
CA ASP A 145 17.82 4.25 17.71
C ASP A 145 17.68 4.44 16.21
N ALA A 146 18.07 3.43 15.44
CA ALA A 146 18.05 3.47 13.99
C ALA A 146 17.39 2.20 13.44
N MET A 147 16.39 2.36 12.58
CA MET A 147 15.86 1.25 11.80
C MET A 147 16.88 0.86 10.74
N VAL A 148 17.38 -0.37 10.81
CA VAL A 148 18.23 -0.96 9.78
C VAL A 148 17.45 -2.06 9.07
N LYS A 149 17.57 -2.12 7.74
CA LYS A 149 17.01 -3.21 6.95
C LYS A 149 17.78 -4.49 7.26
N ILE A 150 17.08 -5.49 7.78
CA ILE A 150 17.66 -6.79 8.20
C ILE A 150 17.29 -7.93 7.27
N SER A 151 16.21 -7.80 6.49
CA SER A 151 15.81 -8.79 5.49
C SER A 151 15.16 -8.14 4.26
N SER A 152 15.25 -8.81 3.12
CA SER A 152 14.55 -8.47 1.88
C SER A 152 14.29 -9.77 1.14
N GLU A 153 13.03 -10.18 1.09
CA GLU A 153 12.66 -11.48 0.54
C GLU A 153 11.40 -11.34 -0.31
N THR A 154 11.36 -12.02 -1.46
CA THR A 154 10.14 -12.14 -2.23
C THR A 154 9.13 -12.96 -1.44
N VAL A 155 7.90 -12.47 -1.33
CA VAL A 155 6.81 -13.16 -0.64
C VAL A 155 6.60 -14.53 -1.31
N PRO A 156 6.64 -15.64 -0.56
CA PRO A 156 6.53 -16.98 -1.14
C PRO A 156 5.27 -17.16 -1.98
N ALA A 157 5.45 -17.81 -3.13
CA ALA A 157 4.36 -18.23 -4.00
C ALA A 157 3.36 -19.17 -3.27
N GLY A 158 2.10 -19.14 -3.69
CA GLY A 158 1.02 -19.96 -3.13
C GLY A 158 -0.27 -19.16 -2.96
N LYS A 159 -1.01 -19.42 -1.88
CA LYS A 159 -2.31 -18.80 -1.59
C LYS A 159 -2.27 -17.27 -1.50
N PHE A 160 -1.09 -16.66 -1.36
CA PHE A 160 -0.94 -15.21 -1.35
C PHE A 160 -1.31 -14.60 -2.71
N TYR A 161 -0.63 -15.02 -3.78
CA TYR A 161 -0.89 -14.54 -5.12
C TYR A 161 -2.26 -15.00 -5.64
N ASP A 162 -2.68 -16.23 -5.35
CA ASP A 162 -4.01 -16.72 -5.77
C ASP A 162 -5.14 -15.85 -5.18
N ARG A 163 -5.03 -15.44 -3.92
CA ARG A 163 -6.01 -14.53 -3.29
C ARG A 163 -5.97 -13.15 -3.92
N PHE A 164 -4.78 -12.63 -4.21
CA PHE A 164 -4.63 -11.35 -4.89
C PHE A 164 -5.28 -11.37 -6.28
N PHE A 165 -4.97 -12.37 -7.11
CA PHE A 165 -5.55 -12.50 -8.44
C PHE A 165 -7.06 -12.75 -8.41
N THR A 166 -7.56 -13.51 -7.43
CA THR A 166 -9.01 -13.67 -7.22
C THR A 166 -9.68 -12.33 -6.91
N LEU A 167 -9.02 -11.49 -6.10
CA LEU A 167 -9.54 -10.16 -5.76
C LEU A 167 -9.48 -9.19 -6.95
N MET A 168 -8.41 -9.25 -7.75
CA MET A 168 -8.35 -8.53 -9.03
C MET A 168 -9.52 -8.92 -9.94
N ASN A 169 -9.74 -10.22 -10.10
CA ASN A 169 -10.84 -10.74 -10.91
C ASN A 169 -12.19 -10.25 -10.42
N HIS A 170 -12.40 -10.22 -9.10
CA HIS A 170 -13.60 -9.64 -8.50
C HIS A 170 -13.79 -8.17 -8.92
N TYR A 171 -12.78 -7.33 -8.74
CA TYR A 171 -12.87 -5.90 -9.09
C TYR A 171 -13.01 -5.63 -10.60
N LEU A 172 -12.57 -6.55 -11.46
CA LEU A 172 -12.83 -6.46 -12.90
C LEU A 172 -14.31 -6.62 -13.26
N TYR A 173 -15.04 -7.48 -12.53
CA TYR A 173 -16.43 -7.81 -12.88
C TYR A 173 -17.48 -7.06 -12.05
N THR A 174 -17.13 -6.58 -10.85
CA THR A 174 -18.09 -5.94 -9.94
C THR A 174 -18.08 -4.42 -9.97
N VAL A 175 -17.03 -3.81 -10.54
CA VAL A 175 -16.96 -2.35 -10.66
C VAL A 175 -17.55 -1.93 -12.00
N PRO A 176 -18.55 -1.03 -12.03
CA PRO A 176 -19.07 -0.49 -13.26
C PRO A 176 -17.93 0.11 -14.08
N ARG A 177 -17.71 -0.42 -15.28
CA ARG A 177 -16.84 0.22 -16.25
C ARG A 177 -17.46 1.56 -16.57
N SER A 178 -16.76 2.64 -16.28
CA SER A 178 -17.07 3.95 -16.84
C SER A 178 -16.67 3.94 -18.31
N SER A 179 -17.32 3.09 -19.11
CA SER A 179 -17.24 3.19 -20.56
C SER A 179 -17.86 4.52 -20.94
N PRO A 180 -17.21 5.33 -21.80
CA PRO A 180 -17.89 6.48 -22.38
C PRO A 180 -19.15 5.95 -23.09
N ILE A 181 -20.31 6.51 -22.75
CA ILE A 181 -21.56 6.22 -23.46
C ILE A 181 -21.32 6.69 -24.91
N ALA A 182 -21.09 5.75 -25.81
CA ALA A 182 -20.84 6.04 -27.21
C ALA A 182 -22.18 6.47 -27.84
N GLY A 183 -22.34 7.77 -28.09
CA GLY A 183 -23.28 8.26 -29.09
C GLY A 183 -24.71 8.53 -28.66
N GLU A 184 -25.01 8.73 -27.38
CA GLU A 184 -26.29 9.31 -26.99
C GLU A 184 -26.06 10.77 -26.61
N THR A 185 -26.62 11.69 -27.40
CA THR A 185 -26.73 13.09 -27.02
C THR A 185 -27.32 13.11 -25.62
N ILE A 186 -26.52 13.48 -24.61
CA ILE A 186 -27.01 13.60 -23.24
C ILE A 186 -28.09 14.66 -23.26
N ARG A 187 -29.35 14.23 -23.39
CA ARG A 187 -30.51 15.10 -23.27
C ARG A 187 -30.71 15.31 -21.79
N SER A 188 -30.09 16.37 -21.29
CA SER A 188 -30.41 16.93 -19.99
C SER A 188 -31.84 17.48 -20.06
N GLU A 189 -32.83 16.61 -19.91
CA GLU A 189 -34.21 17.02 -19.67
C GLU A 189 -34.23 17.61 -18.25
N ALA A 190 -34.24 18.94 -18.15
CA ALA A 190 -34.50 19.59 -16.87
C ALA A 190 -35.84 19.06 -16.36
N LEU A 191 -35.87 18.50 -15.14
CA LEU A 191 -37.13 18.13 -14.52
C LEU A 191 -38.04 19.36 -14.58
N ALA A 192 -39.24 19.18 -15.15
CA ALA A 192 -40.23 20.24 -15.20
C ALA A 192 -40.37 20.83 -13.80
N PRO A 193 -40.38 22.18 -13.66
CA PRO A 193 -40.66 22.79 -12.37
C PRO A 193 -41.95 22.15 -11.86
N SER A 194 -41.89 21.64 -10.63
CA SER A 194 -42.97 20.92 -9.98
C SER A 194 -44.28 21.60 -10.33
N LEU A 195 -45.20 20.88 -10.97
CA LEU A 195 -46.58 21.32 -11.04
C LEU A 195 -46.95 21.67 -9.61
N ILE A 196 -47.12 22.96 -9.34
CA ILE A 196 -47.63 23.46 -8.08
C ILE A 196 -48.95 22.70 -7.94
N LEU A 197 -48.95 21.73 -7.03
CA LEU A 197 -50.18 21.11 -6.62
C LEU A 197 -50.93 22.25 -5.96
N ASN A 198 -51.92 22.80 -6.65
CA ASN A 198 -52.89 23.72 -6.07
C ASN A 198 -53.68 22.93 -5.02
N SER A 199 -53.04 22.70 -3.87
CA SER A 199 -53.69 22.19 -2.68
C SER A 199 -54.36 23.40 -2.02
N PRO A 200 -55.69 23.41 -1.88
CA PRO A 200 -56.38 24.58 -1.38
C PRO A 200 -56.07 24.78 0.10
N GLU A 201 -55.61 25.99 0.38
CA GLU A 201 -55.81 26.75 1.62
C GLU A 201 -55.47 26.05 2.96
N LEU A 202 -54.28 26.31 3.47
CA LEU A 202 -54.07 26.47 4.92
C LEU A 202 -53.38 27.82 5.14
N THR A 203 -54.20 28.84 5.38
CA THR A 203 -53.79 30.16 5.87
C THR A 203 -52.87 30.04 7.09
N PRO A 204 -51.65 30.59 7.06
CA PRO A 204 -50.83 30.74 8.25
C PRO A 204 -51.19 32.06 8.93
N THR A 205 -51.68 31.99 10.18
CA THR A 205 -51.78 33.14 11.09
C THR A 205 -50.40 33.77 11.32
N PRO A 206 -50.25 35.10 11.22
CA PRO A 206 -48.95 35.74 11.41
C PRO A 206 -48.57 35.77 12.90
N ILE A 207 -47.35 35.31 13.20
CA ILE A 207 -46.67 35.58 14.47
C ILE A 207 -46.05 36.98 14.36
N VAL A 208 -46.51 37.90 15.19
CA VAL A 208 -45.96 39.25 15.32
C VAL A 208 -44.67 39.18 16.13
N VAL A 209 -43.53 39.51 15.51
CA VAL A 209 -42.26 39.72 16.21
C VAL A 209 -42.14 41.21 16.55
N GLN A 210 -42.20 41.55 17.84
CA GLN A 210 -41.91 42.91 18.34
C GLN A 210 -40.39 43.13 18.37
N ALA A 211 -39.94 44.22 17.74
CA ALA A 211 -38.56 44.71 17.81
C ALA A 211 -38.39 45.72 18.97
N PRO A 212 -37.35 45.61 19.80
CA PRO A 212 -36.92 46.73 20.64
C PRO A 212 -35.96 47.65 19.88
N ALA A 213 -36.11 48.93 20.17
CA ALA A 213 -35.44 50.07 19.56
C ALA A 213 -33.95 50.20 19.91
N ALA A 214 -33.25 50.93 19.04
CA ALA A 214 -31.82 51.21 19.02
C ALA A 214 -31.25 51.90 20.27
N ALA A 215 -29.96 51.66 20.51
CA ALA A 215 -29.04 52.65 21.09
C ALA A 215 -27.68 52.52 20.39
N ALA A 216 -27.22 53.64 19.82
CA ALA A 216 -25.96 53.79 19.11
C ALA A 216 -24.85 54.32 20.03
N THR A 217 -23.65 53.77 19.90
CA THR A 217 -22.36 54.40 20.27
C THR A 217 -21.27 53.66 19.50
N ALA A 218 -20.83 54.16 18.33
CA ALA A 218 -19.78 55.16 18.12
C ALA A 218 -18.34 54.58 18.24
N ILE A 219 -17.58 54.77 17.14
CA ILE A 219 -16.11 54.93 16.96
C ILE A 219 -15.21 53.69 17.27
N HIS A 220 -14.19 53.29 16.49
CA HIS A 220 -13.25 53.98 15.60
C HIS A 220 -12.66 53.01 14.55
N ALA A 221 -12.35 53.53 13.35
CA ALA A 221 -11.39 52.94 12.42
C ALA A 221 -9.95 53.22 12.89
N SER A 222 -9.02 52.31 12.62
CA SER A 222 -7.59 52.64 12.57
C SER A 222 -6.95 51.93 11.38
N ASP A 223 -6.46 52.76 10.47
CA ASP A 223 -5.66 52.44 9.31
C ASP A 223 -4.28 51.84 9.67
N ALA A 224 -3.80 51.03 8.74
CA ALA A 224 -2.42 50.86 8.24
C ALA A 224 -1.24 50.66 9.21
N VAL A 225 -0.31 49.77 8.82
CA VAL A 225 1.07 50.13 8.44
C VAL A 225 1.75 48.94 7.73
N ALA A 226 2.53 49.29 6.72
CA ALA A 226 3.27 48.44 5.80
C ALA A 226 4.69 48.06 6.27
N ALA A 227 5.34 47.23 5.44
CA ALA A 227 6.79 46.95 5.30
C ALA A 227 7.41 46.01 6.35
N SER A 228 8.34 45.09 6.06
CA SER A 228 9.38 45.06 5.03
C SER A 228 9.95 43.64 4.84
N ALA A 229 10.40 43.33 3.62
CA ALA A 229 11.24 42.17 3.28
C ALA A 229 12.68 42.29 3.84
N PRO A 230 13.47 41.21 3.78
CA PRO A 230 14.77 41.35 3.14
C PRO A 230 15.08 40.26 2.10
N ALA A 231 15.84 40.69 1.09
CA ALA A 231 16.45 39.88 0.06
C ALA A 231 17.83 39.35 0.52
N GLN A 232 18.19 38.14 0.08
CA GLN A 232 19.58 37.71 -0.17
C GLN A 232 19.54 36.83 -1.43
N ALA A 233 19.94 37.35 -2.60
CA ALA A 233 21.31 37.51 -3.09
C ALA A 233 21.92 36.18 -3.56
N SER A 234 21.61 35.85 -4.82
CA SER A 234 22.35 34.97 -5.70
C SER A 234 23.67 35.64 -6.14
N SER A 235 24.79 34.93 -6.04
CA SER A 235 26.05 35.30 -6.70
C SER A 235 26.32 34.35 -7.88
N PRO A 236 26.77 34.86 -9.05
CA PRO A 236 27.27 34.05 -10.13
C PRO A 236 28.81 34.02 -10.24
N MET A 237 29.29 32.94 -10.86
CA MET A 237 30.55 32.71 -11.62
C MET A 237 31.91 32.60 -10.91
N GLN A 238 32.44 31.36 -10.94
CA GLN A 238 33.67 31.00 -11.67
C GLN A 238 33.59 29.54 -12.14
#